data_AF-A0A0H3A0S0-F1
#
_entry.id   AF-A0A0H3A0S0-F1
#
_cell.length_a   1.000
_cell.length_b   1.000
_cell.length_c   1.000
_cell.angle_alpha   90.00
_cell.angle_beta   90.00
_cell.angle_gamma   90.00
#
_symmetry.space_group_name_H-M   'P 1'
#
loop_
_entity.id
_entity.type
_entity.pdbx_description
1 polymer ?
#
loop_
_entity_poly.entity_id
_entity_poly.type
_entity_poly.pdbx_seq_one_letter_code
_entity_poly.pdbx_strand_id
1 'polypeptide(L)'
;MPKDRGLNRWELVTCALAGHATYAPDEPALADRLSGTTGLGQVWRCLRCGEFTVGPAHRRGPAEDAPMIMRGKALRQAIIIRVLAVERLFRALVIALAAYAVWKFRGARGAIQATLDRDLPIFRAAGFKVDQMTIVHELEKALATKPSTLALLTLMLVGYALVEVVEGVGLWLLKRWGEYFAVIATSVFLPLEIHDLAKGITMTRVVTFAINVAAVIYLLISKRLFGLRGGRAAYDAERRGEQLLDVERAAAGS
;
A
#
# COMPACT_ATOMS: atom_id res chain seq x y z
N MET A 1 41.51 5.73 -1.24
CA MET A 1 40.67 4.69 -0.61
C MET A 1 39.25 4.87 -1.11
N PRO A 2 38.69 3.94 -1.91
CA PRO A 2 37.30 4.04 -2.32
C PRO A 2 36.47 3.89 -1.05
N LYS A 3 35.68 4.93 -0.71
CA LYS A 3 34.68 4.88 0.35
C LYS A 3 33.92 3.57 0.16
N ASP A 4 33.93 2.68 1.17
CA ASP A 4 33.06 1.52 1.19
C ASP A 4 31.65 2.00 0.84
N ARG A 5 31.23 1.76 -0.40
CA ARG A 5 29.83 1.91 -0.82
C ARG A 5 29.14 0.72 -0.17
N GLY A 6 28.94 0.85 1.15
CA GLY A 6 28.55 -0.24 2.03
C GLY A 6 27.46 -1.04 1.36
N LEU A 7 27.76 -2.31 1.07
CA LEU A 7 26.79 -3.23 0.49
C LEU A 7 25.53 -3.13 1.34
N ASN A 8 24.49 -2.59 0.73
CA ASN A 8 23.27 -2.31 1.47
C ASN A 8 22.69 -3.66 1.90
N ARG A 9 22.48 -3.89 3.20
CA ARG A 9 22.02 -5.19 3.76
C ARG A 9 20.77 -5.71 3.03
N TRP A 10 19.92 -4.81 2.54
CA TRP A 10 18.73 -5.12 1.76
C TRP A 10 19.02 -5.75 0.39
N GLU A 11 20.10 -5.35 -0.29
CA GLU A 11 20.51 -5.94 -1.57
C GLU A 11 20.94 -7.40 -1.39
N LEU A 12 21.71 -7.67 -0.33
CA LEU A 12 22.16 -9.02 0.03
C LEU A 12 20.98 -9.92 0.40
N VAL A 13 20.07 -9.45 1.27
CA VAL A 13 18.87 -10.21 1.65
C VAL A 13 18.00 -10.51 0.42
N THR A 14 17.84 -9.53 -0.48
CA THR A 14 17.05 -9.75 -1.71
C THR A 14 17.74 -10.74 -2.65
N CYS A 15 19.06 -10.69 -2.80
CA CYS A 15 19.81 -11.69 -3.58
C CYS A 15 19.75 -13.09 -2.95
N ALA A 16 19.79 -13.21 -1.63
CA ALA A 16 19.66 -14.49 -0.94
C ALA A 16 18.27 -15.13 -1.15
N LEU A 17 17.21 -14.32 -1.21
CA LEU A 17 15.84 -14.81 -1.37
C LEU A 17 15.41 -15.00 -2.83
N ALA A 18 15.79 -14.07 -3.71
CA ALA A 18 15.30 -14.02 -5.10
C ALA A 18 16.38 -14.37 -6.14
N GLY A 19 17.59 -14.72 -5.69
CA GLY A 19 18.73 -14.98 -6.56
C GLY A 19 19.44 -13.71 -7.03
N HIS A 20 20.63 -13.92 -7.58
CA HIS A 20 21.48 -12.88 -8.14
C HIS A 20 21.04 -12.51 -9.56
N ALA A 21 21.11 -11.21 -9.86
CA ALA A 21 20.73 -10.69 -11.17
C ALA A 21 21.99 -10.37 -11.99
N THR A 22 22.36 -11.31 -12.86
CA THR A 22 23.51 -11.17 -13.78
C THR A 22 23.05 -10.89 -15.20
N TYR A 23 23.81 -10.05 -15.92
CA TYR A 23 23.55 -9.66 -17.29
C TYR A 23 24.88 -9.58 -18.05
N ALA A 24 24.90 -10.09 -19.28
CA ALA A 24 26.03 -10.00 -20.19
C ALA A 24 25.77 -8.93 -21.25
N PRO A 25 26.42 -7.75 -21.17
CA PRO A 25 26.36 -6.75 -22.23
C PRO A 25 27.04 -7.24 -23.51
N ASP A 26 26.55 -6.80 -24.67
CA ASP A 26 27.23 -7.03 -25.95
C ASP A 26 28.42 -6.08 -26.16
N GLU A 27 28.46 -4.95 -25.46
CA GLU A 27 29.61 -4.05 -25.46
C GLU A 27 30.81 -4.68 -24.71
N PRO A 28 31.94 -4.98 -25.38
CA PRO A 28 33.02 -5.78 -24.79
C PRO A 28 33.68 -5.09 -23.59
N ALA A 29 33.89 -3.77 -23.66
CA ALA A 29 34.46 -2.99 -22.55
C ALA A 29 33.63 -3.06 -21.26
N LEU A 30 32.31 -3.22 -21.37
CA LEU A 30 31.41 -3.40 -20.22
C LEU A 30 31.36 -4.86 -19.77
N ALA A 31 31.32 -5.79 -20.72
CA ALA A 31 31.34 -7.23 -20.43
C ALA A 31 32.60 -7.63 -19.66
N ASP A 32 33.77 -7.11 -20.03
CA ASP A 32 35.05 -7.41 -19.38
C ASP A 32 35.10 -6.89 -17.92
N ARG A 33 34.39 -5.80 -17.62
CA ARG A 33 34.29 -5.26 -16.25
C ARG A 33 33.29 -5.99 -15.37
N LEU A 34 32.30 -6.63 -15.98
CA LEU A 34 31.22 -7.33 -15.29
C LEU A 34 31.41 -8.84 -15.25
N SER A 35 32.39 -9.37 -15.97
CA SER A 35 32.68 -10.78 -16.03
C SER A 35 34.13 -11.07 -15.65
N GLY A 36 34.40 -12.34 -15.43
CA GLY A 36 35.74 -12.84 -15.21
C GLY A 36 35.75 -14.36 -15.26
N THR A 37 36.92 -14.94 -15.11
CA THR A 37 37.09 -16.39 -15.06
C THR A 37 37.80 -16.77 -13.78
N THR A 38 37.29 -17.81 -13.12
CA THR A 38 37.90 -18.43 -11.95
C THR A 38 38.24 -19.89 -12.26
N GLY A 39 38.96 -20.57 -11.38
CA GLY A 39 39.21 -22.02 -11.52
C GLY A 39 37.92 -22.86 -11.54
N LEU A 40 36.79 -22.31 -11.12
CA LEU A 40 35.47 -22.96 -11.13
C LEU A 40 34.64 -22.62 -12.38
N GLY A 41 35.15 -21.77 -13.27
CA GLY A 41 34.46 -21.31 -14.47
C GLY A 41 34.21 -19.81 -14.50
N GLN A 42 33.34 -19.38 -15.42
CA GLN A 42 32.97 -17.98 -15.59
C GLN A 42 32.25 -17.42 -14.36
N VAL A 43 32.52 -16.16 -14.05
CA VAL A 43 31.83 -15.39 -13.02
C VAL A 43 31.22 -14.13 -13.62
N TRP A 44 30.07 -13.74 -13.10
CA TRP A 44 29.39 -12.51 -13.49
C TRP A 44 29.00 -11.71 -12.27
N ARG A 45 29.20 -10.40 -12.36
CA ARG A 45 28.90 -9.44 -11.30
C ARG A 45 27.40 -9.17 -11.25
N CYS A 46 26.81 -9.36 -10.07
CA CYS A 46 25.40 -9.10 -9.84
C CYS A 46 25.12 -7.60 -9.90
N LEU A 47 24.20 -7.19 -10.78
CA LEU A 47 23.79 -5.80 -10.94
C LEU A 47 23.06 -5.21 -9.71
N ARG A 48 22.58 -6.08 -8.80
CA ARG A 48 21.92 -5.68 -7.54
C ARG A 48 22.92 -5.43 -6.41
N CYS A 49 23.66 -6.46 -5.99
CA CYS A 49 24.55 -6.39 -4.83
C CYS A 49 26.00 -6.04 -5.19
N GLY A 50 26.40 -6.15 -6.45
CA GLY A 50 27.76 -5.90 -6.91
C GLY A 50 28.75 -7.05 -6.68
N GLU A 51 28.30 -8.18 -6.14
CA GLU A 51 29.12 -9.37 -5.87
C GLU A 51 29.29 -10.24 -7.14
N PHE A 52 30.44 -10.90 -7.28
CA PHE A 52 30.66 -11.86 -8.38
C PHE A 52 30.05 -13.22 -8.05
N THR A 53 29.31 -13.78 -9.01
CA THR A 53 28.63 -15.07 -8.86
C THR A 53 29.10 -16.03 -9.93
N VAL A 54 29.34 -17.28 -9.54
CA VAL A 54 29.81 -18.34 -10.43
C VAL A 54 28.66 -18.84 -11.31
N GLY A 55 28.94 -19.04 -12.60
CA GLY A 55 27.98 -19.52 -13.60
C GLY A 55 27.73 -18.50 -14.71
N PRO A 56 27.04 -18.91 -15.80
CA PRO A 56 26.68 -18.01 -16.89
C PRO A 56 25.79 -16.86 -16.44
N ALA A 57 25.83 -15.75 -17.19
CA ALA A 57 24.86 -14.67 -17.01
C ALA A 57 23.43 -15.16 -17.29
N HIS A 58 22.46 -14.73 -16.48
CA HIS A 58 21.05 -15.12 -16.64
C HIS A 58 20.43 -14.53 -17.91
N ARG A 59 20.89 -13.36 -18.35
CA ARG A 59 20.43 -12.65 -19.55
C ARG A 59 21.61 -12.03 -20.29
N ARG A 60 21.42 -11.79 -21.58
CA ARG A 60 22.41 -11.18 -22.47
C ARG A 60 21.71 -10.21 -23.43
N GLY A 61 22.42 -9.18 -23.87
CA GLY A 61 22.01 -8.27 -24.93
C GLY A 61 22.74 -6.92 -24.85
N PRO A 62 22.32 -5.93 -25.63
CA PRO A 62 22.82 -4.56 -25.54
C PRO A 62 22.69 -4.01 -24.11
N ALA A 63 23.63 -3.20 -23.63
CA ALA A 63 23.55 -2.66 -22.27
C ALA A 63 22.31 -1.77 -22.04
N GLU A 64 21.73 -1.21 -23.11
CA GLU A 64 20.46 -0.47 -23.08
C GLU A 64 19.23 -1.35 -22.79
N ASP A 65 19.28 -2.64 -23.16
CA ASP A 65 18.22 -3.62 -22.90
C ASP A 65 18.35 -4.28 -21.53
N ALA A 66 19.36 -3.90 -20.76
CA ALA A 66 19.61 -4.47 -19.45
C ALA A 66 18.41 -4.21 -18.51
N PRO A 67 18.02 -5.21 -17.71
CA PRO A 67 16.89 -5.07 -16.80
C PRO A 67 17.17 -3.99 -15.75
N MET A 68 16.23 -3.05 -15.61
CA MET A 68 16.27 -2.06 -14.54
C MET A 68 16.10 -2.75 -13.18
N ILE A 69 17.20 -2.85 -12.42
CA ILE A 69 17.22 -3.46 -11.10
C ILE A 69 17.23 -2.37 -10.04
N MET A 70 16.25 -2.41 -9.13
CA MET A 70 16.22 -1.50 -7.99
C MET A 70 17.37 -1.79 -7.04
N ARG A 71 18.16 -0.76 -6.74
CA ARG A 71 19.31 -0.79 -5.84
C ARG A 71 19.19 0.31 -4.77
N GLY A 72 19.98 0.25 -3.71
CA GLY A 72 20.20 1.39 -2.82
C GLY A 72 18.93 1.89 -2.12
N LYS A 73 18.70 3.20 -2.19
CA LYS A 73 17.56 3.86 -1.54
C LYS A 73 16.25 3.44 -2.18
N ALA A 74 16.22 3.28 -3.51
CA ALA A 74 15.03 2.86 -4.24
C ALA A 74 14.53 1.48 -3.81
N LEU A 75 15.43 0.52 -3.57
CA LEU A 75 15.08 -0.83 -3.07
C LEU A 75 14.49 -0.77 -1.67
N ARG A 76 15.16 -0.08 -0.74
CA ARG A 76 14.67 0.08 0.65
C ARG A 76 13.29 0.73 0.68
N GLN A 77 13.10 1.80 -0.08
CA GLN A 77 11.82 2.49 -0.17
C GLN A 77 10.73 1.59 -0.75
N ALA A 78 11.05 0.79 -1.78
CA ALA A 78 10.08 -0.16 -2.34
C ALA A 78 9.65 -1.23 -1.32
N ILE A 79 10.58 -1.75 -0.52
CA ILE A 79 10.26 -2.70 0.55
C ILE A 79 9.36 -2.05 1.60
N ILE A 80 9.70 -0.84 2.09
CA ILE A 80 8.89 -0.11 3.07
C ILE A 80 7.48 0.14 2.54
N ILE A 81 7.35 0.56 1.27
CA ILE A 81 6.05 0.79 0.64
C ILE A 81 5.23 -0.51 0.57
N ARG A 82 5.84 -1.65 0.27
CA ARG A 82 5.15 -2.95 0.25
C ARG A 82 4.69 -3.38 1.65
N VAL A 83 5.47 -3.11 2.69
CA VAL A 83 5.05 -3.39 4.08
C VAL A 83 3.83 -2.54 4.44
N LEU A 84 3.85 -1.24 4.11
CA LEU A 84 2.69 -0.35 4.29
C LEU A 84 1.47 -0.82 3.50
N ALA A 85 1.67 -1.33 2.27
CA ALA A 85 0.60 -1.90 1.47
C ALA A 85 -0.06 -3.11 2.16
N VAL A 86 0.75 -4.02 2.72
CA VAL A 86 0.24 -5.20 3.45
C VAL A 86 -0.54 -4.78 4.69
N GLU A 87 -0.05 -3.79 5.44
CA GLU A 87 -0.76 -3.26 6.60
C GLU A 87 -2.15 -2.73 6.23
N ARG A 88 -2.26 -1.95 5.16
CA ARG A 88 -3.54 -1.45 4.66
C ARG A 88 -4.48 -2.55 4.22
N LEU A 89 -3.98 -3.56 3.50
CA LEU A 89 -4.79 -4.71 3.09
C LEU A 89 -5.29 -5.51 4.30
N PHE A 90 -4.46 -5.66 5.32
CA PHE A 90 -4.88 -6.28 6.59
C PHE A 90 -5.96 -5.46 7.29
N ARG A 91 -5.80 -4.14 7.37
CA ARG A 91 -6.82 -3.25 7.92
C ARG A 91 -8.13 -3.34 7.14
N ALA A 92 -8.06 -3.35 5.81
CA ALA A 92 -9.23 -3.53 4.94
C ALA A 92 -9.96 -4.84 5.21
N LEU A 93 -9.23 -5.94 5.43
CA LEU A 93 -9.79 -7.23 5.81
C LEU A 93 -10.54 -7.14 7.14
N VAL A 94 -9.95 -6.51 8.17
CA VAL A 94 -10.60 -6.31 9.48
C VAL A 94 -11.90 -5.49 9.34
N ILE A 95 -11.88 -4.40 8.56
CA ILE A 95 -13.06 -3.57 8.31
C ILE A 95 -14.13 -4.35 7.55
N ALA A 96 -13.74 -5.15 6.55
CA ALA A 96 -14.67 -5.99 5.79
C ALA A 96 -15.34 -7.05 6.68
N LEU A 97 -14.58 -7.66 7.62
CA LEU A 97 -15.13 -8.58 8.61
C LEU A 97 -16.12 -7.86 9.55
N ALA A 98 -15.81 -6.64 9.99
CA ALA A 98 -16.73 -5.83 10.77
C ALA A 98 -18.02 -5.50 9.99
N ALA A 99 -17.89 -5.13 8.71
CA ALA A 99 -19.04 -4.87 7.83
C ALA A 99 -19.91 -6.12 7.67
N TYR A 100 -19.29 -7.28 7.46
CA TYR A 100 -19.97 -8.57 7.38
C TYR A 100 -20.71 -8.91 8.69
N ALA A 101 -20.08 -8.67 9.84
CA ALA A 101 -20.70 -8.89 11.14
C ALA A 101 -21.95 -7.99 11.34
N VAL A 102 -21.85 -6.70 11.01
CA VAL A 102 -22.98 -5.76 11.08
C VAL A 102 -24.10 -6.16 10.11
N TRP A 103 -23.76 -6.55 8.88
CA TRP A 103 -24.72 -6.99 7.88
C TRP A 103 -25.44 -8.28 8.30
N LYS A 104 -24.68 -9.26 8.81
CA LYS A 104 -25.24 -10.52 9.33
C LYS A 104 -26.14 -10.27 10.55
N PHE A 105 -25.71 -9.41 11.47
CA PHE A 105 -26.53 -9.00 12.62
C PHE A 105 -27.83 -8.33 12.18
N ARG A 106 -27.78 -7.44 11.18
CA ARG A 106 -28.98 -6.83 10.59
C ARG A 106 -29.94 -7.86 10.00
N GLY A 107 -29.43 -8.86 9.28
CA GLY A 107 -30.25 -9.94 8.70
C GLY A 107 -30.84 -10.88 9.77
N ALA A 108 -30.10 -11.17 10.84
CA ALA A 108 -30.53 -12.04 11.92
C ALA A 108 -31.48 -11.34 12.92
N ARG A 109 -31.53 -10.01 12.91
CA ARG A 109 -32.28 -9.19 13.86
C ARG A 109 -33.75 -9.57 13.98
N GLY A 110 -34.43 -9.82 12.86
CA GLY A 110 -35.84 -10.21 12.86
C GLY A 110 -36.07 -11.57 13.54
N ALA A 111 -35.17 -12.54 13.32
CA ALA A 111 -35.25 -13.85 13.96
C ALA A 111 -34.87 -13.80 15.45
N ILE A 112 -33.86 -13.00 15.80
CA ILE A 112 -33.41 -12.79 17.18
C ILE A 112 -34.51 -12.09 17.99
N GLN A 113 -35.14 -11.06 17.43
CA GLN A 113 -36.21 -10.29 18.09
C GLN A 113 -37.46 -11.15 18.28
N ALA A 114 -37.85 -11.94 17.27
CA ALA A 114 -38.96 -12.90 17.39
C ALA A 114 -38.71 -13.99 18.45
N THR A 115 -37.46 -14.43 18.62
CA THR A 115 -37.08 -15.42 19.63
C THR A 115 -37.03 -14.78 21.02
N LEU A 116 -36.49 -13.57 21.16
CA LEU A 116 -36.50 -12.82 22.42
C LEU A 116 -37.94 -12.54 22.88
N ASP A 117 -38.79 -12.01 22.00
CA ASP A 117 -40.18 -11.66 22.34
C ASP A 117 -40.98 -12.90 22.77
N ARG A 118 -40.68 -14.08 22.20
CA ARG A 118 -41.34 -15.35 22.55
C ARG A 118 -40.82 -15.94 23.86
N ASP A 119 -39.51 -15.92 24.09
CA ASP A 119 -38.87 -16.72 25.14
C ASP A 119 -38.60 -15.88 26.42
N LEU A 120 -38.40 -14.56 26.34
CA LEU A 120 -38.23 -13.70 27.54
C LEU A 120 -39.39 -13.75 28.54
N PRO A 121 -40.66 -13.75 28.13
CA PRO A 121 -41.79 -13.82 29.06
C PRO A 121 -41.73 -15.08 29.94
N ILE A 122 -41.26 -16.19 29.38
CA ILE A 122 -41.14 -17.49 30.06
C ILE A 122 -40.03 -17.44 31.11
N PHE A 123 -38.88 -16.83 30.79
CA PHE A 123 -37.78 -16.67 31.75
C PHE A 123 -38.08 -15.66 32.86
N ARG A 124 -38.83 -14.58 32.58
CA ARG A 124 -39.33 -13.66 33.61
C ARG A 124 -40.34 -14.35 34.52
N ALA A 125 -41.25 -15.15 33.96
CA ALA A 125 -42.21 -15.93 34.73
C ALA A 125 -41.54 -17.02 35.61
N ALA A 126 -40.37 -17.52 35.20
CA ALA A 126 -39.55 -18.46 35.96
C ALA A 126 -38.71 -17.80 37.09
N GLY A 127 -38.83 -16.49 37.32
CA GLY A 127 -38.19 -15.80 38.46
C GLY A 127 -36.74 -15.38 38.24
N PHE A 128 -36.20 -15.51 37.02
CA PHE A 128 -34.88 -14.97 36.71
C PHE A 128 -34.94 -13.44 36.59
N LYS A 129 -34.05 -12.72 37.29
CA LYS A 129 -33.89 -11.25 37.16
C LYS A 129 -33.12 -10.91 35.89
N VAL A 130 -33.74 -11.16 34.74
CA VAL A 130 -33.16 -10.96 33.40
C VAL A 130 -32.78 -9.49 33.16
N ASP A 131 -33.51 -8.56 33.78
CA ASP A 131 -33.31 -7.10 33.65
C ASP A 131 -31.99 -6.59 34.25
N GLN A 132 -31.31 -7.37 35.10
CA GLN A 132 -30.02 -6.98 35.71
C GLN A 132 -28.80 -7.48 34.91
N MET A 133 -29.01 -8.30 33.87
CA MET A 133 -27.91 -8.84 33.07
C MET A 133 -27.50 -7.84 31.98
N THR A 134 -26.27 -7.30 32.09
CA THR A 134 -25.69 -6.32 31.14
C THR A 134 -25.75 -6.79 29.68
N ILE A 135 -25.65 -8.10 29.45
CA ILE A 135 -25.68 -8.71 28.12
C ILE A 135 -27.07 -8.52 27.46
N VAL A 136 -28.16 -8.60 28.22
CA VAL A 136 -29.53 -8.43 27.71
C VAL A 136 -29.78 -6.96 27.36
N HIS A 137 -29.31 -6.04 28.20
CA HIS A 137 -29.47 -4.60 27.96
C HIS A 137 -28.68 -4.11 26.74
N GLU A 138 -27.43 -4.56 26.58
CA GLU A 138 -26.64 -4.25 25.37
C GLU A 138 -27.24 -4.89 24.11
N LEU A 139 -27.83 -6.08 24.23
CA LEU A 139 -28.52 -6.73 23.13
C LEU A 139 -29.81 -5.97 22.74
N GLU A 140 -30.65 -5.57 23.69
CA GLU A 140 -31.84 -4.75 23.43
C GLU A 140 -31.48 -3.40 22.79
N LYS A 141 -30.43 -2.74 23.27
CA LYS A 141 -29.93 -1.48 22.71
C LYS A 141 -29.39 -1.67 21.29
N ALA A 142 -28.66 -2.76 21.06
CA ALA A 142 -28.21 -3.16 19.73
C ALA A 142 -29.39 -3.55 18.81
N LEU A 143 -30.52 -4.04 19.33
CA LEU A 143 -31.77 -4.35 18.61
C LEU A 143 -32.68 -3.11 18.38
N ALA A 144 -32.58 -2.09 19.22
CA ALA A 144 -33.35 -0.84 19.12
C ALA A 144 -32.79 0.18 18.11
N THR A 145 -31.52 0.05 17.71
CA THR A 145 -30.89 0.91 16.68
C THR A 145 -31.72 0.91 15.38
N LYS A 146 -31.91 2.04 14.68
CA LYS A 146 -32.74 2.04 13.47
C LYS A 146 -32.14 1.15 12.35
N PRO A 147 -32.94 0.35 11.62
CA PRO A 147 -32.45 -0.50 10.53
C PRO A 147 -31.72 0.27 9.42
N SER A 148 -32.13 1.52 9.17
CA SER A 148 -31.49 2.44 8.23
C SER A 148 -30.09 2.87 8.68
N THR A 149 -29.86 3.03 9.98
CA THR A 149 -28.54 3.37 10.53
C THR A 149 -27.56 2.21 10.37
N LEU A 150 -27.99 0.96 10.63
CA LEU A 150 -27.16 -0.22 10.39
C LEU A 150 -26.87 -0.43 8.89
N ALA A 151 -27.83 -0.10 8.01
CA ALA A 151 -27.64 -0.09 6.57
C ALA A 151 -26.55 0.89 6.15
N LEU A 152 -26.66 2.14 6.63
CA LEU A 152 -25.69 3.20 6.35
C LEU A 152 -24.31 2.84 6.90
N LEU A 153 -24.23 2.33 8.12
CA LEU A 153 -22.98 1.89 8.73
C LEU A 153 -22.31 0.77 7.92
N THR A 154 -23.09 -0.22 7.48
CA THR A 154 -22.59 -1.29 6.60
C THR A 154 -22.04 -0.70 5.30
N LEU A 155 -22.78 0.20 4.65
CA LEU A 155 -22.36 0.85 3.41
C LEU A 155 -21.06 1.65 3.59
N MET A 156 -20.95 2.40 4.70
CA MET A 156 -19.76 3.19 5.03
C MET A 156 -18.55 2.29 5.28
N LEU A 157 -18.70 1.20 6.03
CA LEU A 157 -17.62 0.24 6.28
C LEU A 157 -17.16 -0.44 4.99
N VAL A 158 -18.09 -0.86 4.13
CA VAL A 158 -17.77 -1.44 2.82
C VAL A 158 -17.04 -0.43 1.93
N GLY A 159 -17.53 0.81 1.85
CA GLY A 159 -16.87 1.87 1.10
C GLY A 159 -15.45 2.14 1.59
N TYR A 160 -15.25 2.21 2.91
CA TYR A 160 -13.93 2.43 3.50
C TYR A 160 -12.98 1.26 3.27
N ALA A 161 -13.47 0.01 3.39
CA ALA A 161 -12.68 -1.18 3.06
C ALA A 161 -12.23 -1.18 1.59
N LEU A 162 -13.10 -0.79 0.65
CA LEU A 162 -12.75 -0.69 -0.76
C LEU A 162 -11.64 0.35 -1.01
N VAL A 163 -11.72 1.52 -0.35
CA VAL A 163 -10.68 2.54 -0.44
C VAL A 163 -9.32 1.99 0.04
N GLU A 164 -9.28 1.34 1.20
CA GLU A 164 -8.05 0.74 1.73
C GLU A 164 -7.49 -0.36 0.82
N VAL A 165 -8.35 -1.17 0.19
CA VAL A 165 -7.92 -2.16 -0.80
C VAL A 165 -7.27 -1.50 -2.01
N VAL A 166 -7.92 -0.48 -2.59
CA VAL A 166 -7.39 0.19 -3.79
C VAL A 166 -6.08 0.91 -3.48
N GLU A 167 -5.97 1.58 -2.33
CA GLU A 167 -4.72 2.19 -1.88
C GLU A 167 -3.63 1.13 -1.61
N GLY A 168 -3.97 0.03 -0.94
CA GLY A 168 -3.06 -1.09 -0.68
C GLY A 168 -2.52 -1.71 -1.97
N VAL A 169 -3.39 -1.97 -2.95
CA VAL A 169 -3.00 -2.47 -4.28
C VAL A 169 -2.14 -1.45 -5.03
N GLY A 170 -2.50 -0.16 -4.95
CA GLY A 170 -1.74 0.93 -5.56
C GLY A 170 -0.30 1.02 -5.04
N LEU A 171 -0.13 0.94 -3.72
CA LEU A 171 1.17 0.90 -3.06
C LEU A 171 1.95 -0.37 -3.39
N TRP A 172 1.30 -1.54 -3.38
CA TRP A 172 1.95 -2.82 -3.67
C TRP A 172 2.57 -2.86 -5.08
N LEU A 173 1.82 -2.35 -6.06
CA LEU A 173 2.26 -2.28 -7.44
C LEU A 173 3.30 -1.18 -7.69
N LEU A 174 3.53 -0.28 -6.72
CA LEU A 174 4.35 0.92 -6.89
C LEU A 174 3.94 1.73 -8.15
N LYS A 175 2.64 1.71 -8.50
CA LYS A 175 2.10 2.40 -9.67
C LYS A 175 1.43 3.71 -9.24
N ARG A 176 1.65 4.76 -10.04
CA ARG A 176 1.07 6.10 -9.83
C ARG A 176 -0.47 6.14 -9.80
N TRP A 177 -1.15 5.12 -10.32
CA TRP A 177 -2.61 5.05 -10.23
C TRP A 177 -3.14 4.94 -8.80
N GLY A 178 -2.39 4.32 -7.89
CA GLY A 178 -2.71 4.37 -6.46
C GLY A 178 -2.66 5.78 -5.89
N GLU A 179 -1.74 6.61 -6.37
CA GLU A 179 -1.62 8.00 -5.95
C GLU A 179 -2.74 8.87 -6.54
N TYR A 180 -3.14 8.63 -7.79
CA TYR A 180 -4.32 9.29 -8.38
C TYR A 180 -5.59 8.93 -7.62
N PHE A 181 -5.75 7.66 -7.24
CA PHE A 181 -6.89 7.22 -6.45
C PHE A 181 -6.93 7.86 -5.07
N ALA A 182 -5.80 7.96 -4.36
CA ALA A 182 -5.75 8.64 -3.06
C ALA A 182 -6.20 10.11 -3.16
N VAL A 183 -5.80 10.82 -4.21
CA VAL A 183 -6.27 12.19 -4.48
C VAL A 183 -7.78 12.21 -4.72
N ILE A 184 -8.30 11.34 -5.59
CA ILE A 184 -9.73 11.26 -5.89
C ILE A 184 -10.53 10.94 -4.62
N ALA A 185 -10.10 9.94 -3.84
CA ALA A 185 -10.74 9.55 -2.59
C ALA A 185 -10.79 10.70 -1.58
N THR A 186 -9.70 11.48 -1.47
CA THR A 186 -9.68 12.67 -0.61
C THR A 186 -10.57 13.79 -1.17
N SER A 187 -10.62 13.95 -2.50
CA SER A 187 -11.42 14.98 -3.16
C SER A 187 -12.93 14.71 -3.16
N VAL A 188 -13.38 13.45 -3.01
CA VAL A 188 -14.81 13.09 -2.93
C VAL A 188 -15.52 13.74 -1.74
N PHE A 189 -14.79 14.11 -0.69
CA PHE A 189 -15.37 14.82 0.46
C PHE A 189 -15.63 16.31 0.19
N LEU A 190 -14.93 16.93 -0.77
CA LEU A 190 -15.06 18.36 -1.05
C LEU A 190 -16.45 18.79 -1.55
N PRO A 191 -17.11 18.10 -2.51
CA PRO A 191 -18.44 18.50 -2.99
C PRO A 191 -19.51 18.48 -1.89
N LEU A 192 -19.45 17.48 -0.99
CA LEU A 192 -20.37 17.37 0.13
C LEU A 192 -20.19 18.54 1.10
N GLU A 193 -18.94 18.88 1.44
CA GLU A 193 -18.64 20.01 2.32
C GLU A 193 -19.02 21.35 1.70
N ILE A 194 -18.78 21.55 0.39
CA ILE A 194 -19.20 22.77 -0.33
C ILE A 194 -20.72 22.94 -0.27
N HIS A 195 -21.48 21.84 -0.45
CA HIS A 195 -22.94 21.89 -0.37
C HIS A 195 -23.43 22.23 1.04
N ASP A 196 -22.79 21.70 2.08
CA ASP A 196 -23.13 22.01 3.47
C ASP A 196 -22.72 23.43 3.89
N LEU A 197 -21.58 23.93 3.39
CA LEU A 197 -21.16 25.33 3.55
C LEU A 197 -22.13 26.30 2.86
N ALA A 198 -22.67 25.93 1.69
CA ALA A 198 -23.68 26.73 0.98
C ALA A 198 -25.02 26.81 1.74
N LYS A 199 -25.35 25.81 2.57
CA LYS A 199 -26.57 25.82 3.41
C LYS A 199 -26.39 26.53 4.74
N GLY A 200 -25.16 26.79 5.18
CA GLY A 200 -24.89 27.50 6.42
C GLY A 200 -23.43 27.37 6.87
N ILE A 201 -22.84 28.50 7.23
CA ILE A 201 -21.46 28.60 7.70
C ILE A 201 -21.42 28.32 9.20
N THR A 202 -20.87 27.17 9.60
CA THR A 202 -20.54 26.87 11.00
C THR A 202 -19.03 26.72 11.13
N MET A 203 -18.46 27.09 12.27
CA MET A 203 -17.00 26.99 12.51
C MET A 203 -16.47 25.56 12.29
N THR A 204 -17.24 24.55 12.71
CA THR A 204 -16.89 23.14 12.51
C THR A 204 -16.81 22.75 11.03
N ARG A 205 -17.70 23.27 10.18
CA ARG A 205 -17.70 23.02 8.72
C ARG A 205 -16.54 23.71 8.01
N VAL A 206 -16.19 24.93 8.43
CA VAL A 206 -15.04 25.66 7.86
C VAL A 206 -13.73 24.95 8.18
N VAL A 207 -13.55 24.50 9.43
CA VAL A 207 -12.33 23.78 9.85
C VAL A 207 -12.18 22.45 9.12
N THR A 208 -13.25 21.65 9.03
CA THR A 208 -13.22 20.36 8.31
C THR A 208 -12.90 20.54 6.83
N PHE A 209 -13.53 21.53 6.17
CA PHE A 209 -13.21 21.89 4.79
C PHE A 209 -11.75 22.31 4.60
N ALA A 210 -11.22 23.17 5.47
CA ALA A 210 -9.83 23.61 5.39
C ALA A 210 -8.84 22.44 5.54
N ILE A 211 -9.11 21.49 6.43
CA ILE A 211 -8.29 20.28 6.61
C ILE A 211 -8.33 19.41 5.35
N ASN A 212 -9.51 19.16 4.79
CA ASN A 212 -9.64 18.35 3.57
C ASN A 212 -8.95 19.02 2.37
N VAL A 213 -9.10 20.33 2.19
CA VAL A 213 -8.37 21.09 1.15
C VAL A 213 -6.86 21.01 1.37
N ALA A 214 -6.37 21.20 2.60
CA ALA A 214 -4.95 21.09 2.92
C ALA A 214 -4.40 19.68 2.65
N ALA A 215 -5.16 18.63 2.96
CA ALA A 215 -4.78 17.25 2.67
C ALA A 215 -4.66 17.01 1.16
N VAL A 216 -5.62 17.48 0.37
CA VAL A 216 -5.57 17.37 -1.11
C VAL A 216 -4.36 18.13 -1.66
N ILE A 217 -4.13 19.36 -1.23
CA ILE A 217 -2.97 20.17 -1.66
C ILE A 217 -1.65 19.50 -1.26
N TYR A 218 -1.56 19.00 -0.03
CA TYR A 218 -0.38 18.28 0.45
C TYR A 218 -0.10 17.02 -0.38
N LEU A 219 -1.14 16.25 -0.74
CA LEU A 219 -0.99 15.07 -1.60
C LEU A 219 -0.51 15.45 -3.00
N LEU A 220 -1.07 16.50 -3.61
CA LEU A 220 -0.64 17.01 -4.90
C LEU A 220 0.83 17.45 -4.91
N ILE A 221 1.28 18.16 -3.87
CA ILE A 221 2.64 18.69 -3.76
C ILE A 221 3.66 17.61 -3.35
N SER A 222 3.33 16.77 -2.36
CA SER A 222 4.28 15.80 -1.78
C SER A 222 4.55 14.60 -2.69
N LYS A 223 3.53 14.15 -3.46
CA LYS A 223 3.64 12.97 -4.33
C LYS A 223 4.10 13.30 -5.75
N ARG A 224 4.39 14.57 -6.04
CA ARG A 224 4.84 15.04 -7.37
C ARG A 224 3.91 14.57 -8.51
N LEU A 225 2.63 14.42 -8.21
CA LEU A 225 1.60 14.08 -9.20
C LEU A 225 1.42 15.28 -10.15
N PHE A 226 1.11 15.01 -11.42
CA PHE A 226 0.88 16.04 -12.45
C PHE A 226 2.09 16.93 -12.80
N GLY A 227 3.33 16.47 -12.60
CA GLY A 227 4.50 17.14 -13.19
C GLY A 227 5.03 18.36 -12.42
N LEU A 228 4.43 18.71 -11.28
CA LEU A 228 4.78 19.88 -10.44
C LEU A 228 6.25 19.87 -9.92
N ARG A 229 6.97 18.76 -10.02
CA ARG A 229 8.42 18.62 -9.69
C ARG A 229 9.15 17.64 -10.63
N GLY A 230 8.95 17.77 -11.94
CA GLY A 230 9.72 17.04 -12.97
C GLY A 230 9.13 15.71 -13.45
N GLY A 231 7.92 15.35 -13.01
CA GLY A 231 7.11 14.30 -13.61
C GLY A 231 7.72 12.88 -13.56
N ARG A 232 7.46 12.06 -14.60
CA ARG A 232 7.98 10.68 -14.73
C ARG A 232 9.48 10.65 -15.04
N ALA A 233 9.95 11.62 -15.82
CA ALA A 233 11.33 11.71 -16.28
C ALA A 233 12.34 11.91 -15.13
N ALA A 234 12.05 12.78 -14.16
CA ALA A 234 12.94 13.00 -13.03
C ALA A 234 13.05 11.77 -12.10
N TYR A 235 11.95 11.04 -11.92
CA TYR A 235 11.91 9.81 -11.11
C TYR A 235 12.68 8.66 -11.77
N ASP A 236 12.52 8.51 -13.09
CA ASP A 236 13.24 7.50 -13.87
C ASP A 236 14.73 7.87 -14.04
N ALA A 237 15.08 9.15 -14.07
CA ALA A 237 16.47 9.62 -14.07
C ALA A 237 17.20 9.35 -12.74
N GLU A 238 16.55 9.60 -11.61
CA GLU A 238 17.13 9.32 -10.28
C GLU A 238 17.36 7.81 -10.07
N ARG A 239 16.46 6.96 -10.60
CA ARG A 239 16.63 5.50 -10.59
C ARG A 239 17.72 4.99 -11.50
N ARG A 240 17.95 5.61 -12.66
CA ARG A 240 19.04 5.27 -13.58
C ARG A 240 20.41 5.60 -12.96
N GLY A 241 20.54 6.75 -12.31
CA GLY A 241 21.78 7.13 -11.61
C GLY A 241 22.24 6.18 -10.49
N GLU A 242 21.35 5.36 -9.92
CA GLU A 242 21.71 4.34 -8.91
C GLU A 242 22.03 2.95 -9.51
N GLN A 243 21.95 2.76 -10.84
CA GLN A 243 22.22 1.48 -11.48
C GLN A 243 23.71 1.18 -11.57
N LEU A 244 24.11 -0.05 -11.21
CA LEU A 244 25.51 -0.46 -11.31
C LEU A 244 26.01 -0.41 -12.76
N LEU A 245 25.17 -0.81 -13.72
CA LEU A 245 25.54 -0.84 -15.14
C LEU A 245 25.85 0.57 -15.69
N ASP A 246 25.04 1.57 -15.34
CA ASP A 246 25.25 2.96 -15.75
C ASP A 246 26.54 3.55 -15.14
N VAL A 247 26.85 3.19 -13.89
CA VAL A 247 28.10 3.59 -13.23
C VAL A 247 29.32 2.95 -13.91
N GLU A 248 29.25 1.67 -14.27
CA GLU A 248 30.33 1.00 -14.98
C GLU A 248 30.48 1.52 -16.43
N ARG A 249 29.37 1.86 -17.10
CA ARG A 249 29.37 2.50 -18.42
C ARG A 249 30.06 3.87 -18.39
N ALA A 250 29.71 4.70 -17.40
CA ALA A 250 30.36 6.00 -17.21
C ALA A 250 31.86 5.86 -16.91
N ALA A 251 32.25 4.84 -16.14
CA ALA A 251 33.65 4.55 -15.81
C ALA A 251 34.42 3.83 -16.93
N ALA A 252 33.75 3.32 -17.96
CA ALA A 252 34.37 2.72 -19.14
C ALA A 252 34.55 3.73 -20.28
N GLY A 253 33.75 4.80 -20.30
CA GLY A 253 33.87 5.93 -21.23
C GLY A 253 34.79 7.06 -20.78
N SER A 254 35.30 7.00 -19.54
CA SER A 254 36.32 7.90 -18.97
C SER A 254 37.70 7.29 -19.07
#